data_AF-A0AAW8FGL7-F1
#
_entry.id   AF-A0AAW8FGL7-F1
#
_cell.length_a   1.000
_cell.length_b   1.000
_cell.length_c   1.000
_cell.angle_alpha   90.00
_cell.angle_beta   90.00
_cell.angle_gamma   90.00
#
_symmetry.space_group_name_H-M   'P 1'
#
loop_
_entity.id
_entity.type
_entity.pdbx_description
1 polymer ?
#
loop_
_entity_poly.entity_id
_entity_poly.type
_entity_poly.pdbx_seq_one_letter_code
_entity_poly.pdbx_strand_id
1 'polypeptide(L)'
;MGQVREGARLAAWAVSGVIGLAVLYVIGVCAFGGAEWITAPFRGEADQRENTVGSGEFRQTAYEEFFDLCEAVQNAEGTIQALQEEREVASETRTTQIDQSITALKATRIESVNTYNSKAAQEHRAPFRDKDLPYRLDATAEHTTCTN
;
A
#
# COMPACT_ATOMS: atom_id res chain seq x y z
N MET A 1 57.79 -51.97 -0.68
CA MET A 1 56.51 -51.29 -1.00
C MET A 1 55.76 -50.79 0.25
N GLY A 2 56.45 -50.28 1.28
CA GLY A 2 55.82 -49.81 2.54
C GLY A 2 55.53 -48.30 2.58
N GLN A 3 56.48 -47.49 2.11
CA GLN A 3 56.44 -46.02 2.23
C GLN A 3 55.35 -45.33 1.38
N VAL A 4 54.95 -45.93 0.25
CA VAL A 4 53.94 -45.32 -0.65
C VAL A 4 52.52 -45.40 -0.06
N ARG A 5 52.22 -46.43 0.76
CA ARG A 5 50.91 -46.61 1.42
C ARG A 5 50.73 -45.68 2.63
N GLU A 6 51.80 -45.29 3.30
CA GLU A 6 51.74 -44.34 4.42
C GLU A 6 51.55 -42.90 3.95
N GLY A 7 52.26 -42.48 2.88
CA GLY A 7 52.07 -41.16 2.27
C GLY A 7 50.67 -40.93 1.69
N ALA A 8 50.09 -41.95 1.05
CA ALA A 8 48.72 -41.89 0.52
C ALA A 8 47.66 -41.79 1.63
N ARG A 9 47.88 -42.42 2.78
CA ARG A 9 47.00 -42.31 3.95
C ARG A 9 47.07 -40.91 4.55
N LEU A 10 48.27 -40.37 4.77
CA LEU A 10 48.44 -39.01 5.29
C LEU A 10 47.84 -37.93 4.37
N ALA A 11 47.98 -38.09 3.05
CA ALA A 11 47.33 -37.22 2.08
C ALA A 11 45.80 -37.33 2.12
N ALA A 12 45.25 -38.53 2.27
CA ALA A 12 43.80 -38.73 2.42
C ALA A 12 43.25 -38.11 3.71
N TRP A 13 43.99 -38.22 4.83
CA TRP A 13 43.63 -37.55 6.09
C TRP A 13 43.68 -36.02 5.98
N ALA A 14 44.69 -35.48 5.29
CA ALA A 14 44.79 -34.04 5.04
C ALA A 14 43.63 -33.52 4.17
N VAL A 15 43.31 -34.22 3.07
CA VAL A 15 42.18 -33.87 2.19
C VAL A 15 40.86 -33.98 2.94
N SER A 16 40.66 -35.04 3.72
CA SER A 16 39.46 -35.20 4.54
C SER A 16 39.33 -34.10 5.60
N GLY A 17 40.45 -33.66 6.18
CA GLY A 17 40.48 -32.55 7.14
C GLY A 17 40.09 -31.22 6.51
N VAL A 18 40.60 -30.92 5.31
CA VAL A 18 40.26 -29.70 4.57
C VAL A 18 38.79 -29.69 4.15
N ILE A 19 38.26 -30.82 3.68
CA ILE A 19 36.84 -30.96 3.32
C ILE A 19 35.96 -30.77 4.57
N GLY A 20 36.32 -31.41 5.69
CA GLY A 20 35.60 -31.25 6.95
C GLY A 20 35.57 -29.80 7.44
N LEU A 21 36.70 -29.10 7.34
CA LEU A 21 36.79 -27.69 7.74
C LEU A 21 35.95 -26.78 6.83
N ALA A 22 35.93 -27.04 5.52
CA ALA A 22 35.11 -26.30 4.57
C ALA A 22 33.61 -26.49 4.84
N VAL A 23 33.17 -27.71 5.17
CA VAL A 23 31.78 -27.98 5.54
C VAL A 23 31.41 -27.26 6.85
N LEU A 24 32.28 -27.30 7.86
CA LEU A 24 32.04 -26.58 9.12
C LEU A 24 31.99 -25.06 8.92
N TYR A 25 32.80 -24.52 8.01
CA TYR A 25 32.76 -23.10 7.66
C TYR A 25 31.42 -22.71 7.02
N VAL A 26 30.91 -23.50 6.07
CA VAL A 26 29.59 -23.26 5.46
C VAL A 26 28.47 -23.34 6.51
N ILE A 27 28.50 -24.35 7.39
CA ILE A 27 27.53 -24.47 8.49
C ILE A 27 27.63 -23.27 9.42
N GLY A 28 28.84 -22.81 9.76
CA GLY A 28 29.05 -21.62 10.57
C GLY A 28 28.46 -20.36 9.94
N VAL A 29 28.68 -20.13 8.64
CA VAL A 29 28.11 -18.99 7.91
C VAL A 29 26.57 -19.06 7.88
N CYS A 30 25.99 -20.25 7.72
CA CYS A 30 24.54 -20.42 7.75
C CYS A 30 23.93 -20.28 9.17
N ALA A 31 24.61 -20.79 10.20
CA ALA A 31 24.11 -20.81 11.57
C ALA A 31 24.29 -19.48 12.33
N PHE A 32 25.32 -18.70 11.98
CA PHE A 32 25.63 -17.40 12.63
C PHE A 32 25.15 -16.19 11.81
N GLY A 33 24.16 -16.36 10.91
CA GLY A 33 23.44 -15.23 10.29
C GLY A 33 24.02 -14.68 8.97
N GLY A 34 25.03 -15.32 8.38
CA GLY A 34 25.58 -14.89 7.07
C GLY A 34 24.58 -15.07 5.92
N ALA A 35 23.71 -16.09 6.01
CA ALA A 35 22.61 -16.27 5.07
C ALA A 35 21.53 -15.20 5.21
N GLU A 36 21.29 -14.70 6.42
CA GLU A 36 20.33 -13.62 6.67
C GLU A 36 20.80 -12.31 6.05
N TRP A 37 22.10 -11.98 6.07
CA TRP A 37 22.59 -10.75 5.45
C TRP A 37 22.46 -10.74 3.91
N ILE A 38 22.65 -11.89 3.26
CA ILE A 38 22.54 -12.04 1.80
C ILE A 38 21.07 -12.13 1.36
N THR A 39 20.20 -12.72 2.18
CA THR A 39 18.75 -12.85 1.88
C THR A 39 17.91 -11.72 2.43
N ALA A 40 18.44 -10.87 3.33
CA ALA A 40 17.78 -9.69 3.87
C ALA A 40 17.18 -8.76 2.81
N PRO A 41 17.85 -8.42 1.69
CA PRO A 41 17.22 -7.57 0.67
C PRO A 41 16.01 -8.26 0.02
N PHE A 42 16.12 -9.54 -0.31
CA PHE A 42 15.01 -10.30 -0.91
C PHE A 42 13.85 -10.53 0.05
N ARG A 43 14.16 -10.81 1.33
CA ARG A 43 13.15 -11.01 2.38
C ARG A 43 12.49 -9.69 2.76
N GLY A 44 13.24 -8.59 2.81
CA GLY A 44 12.70 -7.26 3.06
C GLY A 44 11.81 -6.77 1.92
N GLU A 45 12.18 -7.01 0.67
CA GLU A 45 11.33 -6.71 -0.49
C GLU A 45 10.09 -7.61 -0.55
N ALA A 46 10.23 -8.90 -0.23
CA ALA A 46 9.11 -9.83 -0.14
C ALA A 46 8.15 -9.46 1.00
N ASP A 47 8.65 -9.20 2.20
CA ASP A 47 7.86 -8.77 3.36
C ASP A 47 7.23 -7.40 3.09
N GLN A 48 7.92 -6.45 2.44
CA GLN A 48 7.29 -5.19 2.04
C GLN A 48 6.16 -5.43 1.05
N ARG A 49 6.36 -6.24 0.02
CA ARG A 49 5.34 -6.50 -1.00
C ARG A 49 4.16 -7.30 -0.44
N GLU A 50 4.42 -8.24 0.46
CA GLU A 50 3.39 -8.98 1.19
C GLU A 50 2.60 -8.02 2.09
N ASN A 51 3.26 -7.17 2.89
CA ASN A 51 2.58 -6.24 3.78
C ASN A 51 1.87 -5.07 3.06
N THR A 52 2.33 -4.65 1.87
CA THR A 52 1.84 -3.44 1.17
C THR A 52 1.05 -3.70 -0.10
N VAL A 53 1.06 -4.93 -0.66
CA VAL A 53 0.38 -5.24 -1.92
C VAL A 53 -0.42 -6.55 -1.84
N GLY A 54 -0.01 -7.50 -1.00
CA GLY A 54 -0.61 -8.84 -0.90
C GLY A 54 -1.43 -9.11 0.36
N SER A 55 -1.26 -8.35 1.43
CA SER A 55 -1.87 -8.62 2.75
C SER A 55 -3.36 -8.31 2.73
N GLY A 56 -4.17 -9.16 3.36
CA GLY A 56 -5.61 -8.90 3.52
C GLY A 56 -5.90 -7.56 4.18
N GLU A 57 -5.03 -7.12 5.10
CA GLU A 57 -5.09 -5.82 5.79
C GLU A 57 -4.88 -4.63 4.84
N PHE A 58 -3.92 -4.71 3.90
CA PHE A 58 -3.76 -3.67 2.88
C PHE A 58 -4.99 -3.58 1.97
N ARG A 59 -5.56 -4.73 1.60
CA ARG A 59 -6.77 -4.78 0.77
C ARG A 59 -7.94 -4.14 1.49
N GLN A 60 -8.17 -4.50 2.75
CA GLN A 60 -9.24 -3.95 3.57
C GLN A 60 -9.07 -2.44 3.76
N THR A 61 -7.88 -1.99 4.15
CA THR A 61 -7.57 -0.56 4.30
C THR A 61 -7.80 0.20 3.00
N ALA A 62 -7.39 -0.36 1.86
CA ALA A 62 -7.60 0.27 0.56
C ALA A 62 -9.09 0.35 0.18
N TYR A 63 -9.88 -0.69 0.47
CA TYR A 63 -11.33 -0.66 0.27
C TYR A 63 -11.99 0.42 1.13
N GLU A 64 -11.74 0.40 2.45
CA GLU A 64 -12.27 1.38 3.41
C GLU A 64 -11.91 2.81 2.98
N GLU A 65 -10.67 3.04 2.55
CA GLU A 65 -10.22 4.36 2.08
C GLU A 65 -10.98 4.87 0.84
N PHE A 66 -11.30 4.00 -0.13
CA PHE A 66 -12.10 4.40 -1.29
C PHE A 66 -13.56 4.69 -0.93
N PHE A 67 -14.13 3.95 0.02
CA PHE A 67 -15.47 4.20 0.55
C PHE A 67 -15.52 5.51 1.32
N ASP A 68 -14.57 5.77 2.22
CA ASP A 68 -14.48 7.01 3.00
C ASP A 68 -14.37 8.24 2.10
N LEU A 69 -13.57 8.18 1.03
CA LEU A 69 -13.43 9.27 0.07
C LEU A 69 -14.73 9.53 -0.69
N CYS A 70 -15.47 8.47 -1.03
CA CYS A 70 -16.78 8.57 -1.65
C CYS A 70 -17.82 9.19 -0.71
N GLU A 71 -17.89 8.71 0.53
CA GLU A 71 -18.79 9.24 1.55
C GLU A 71 -18.48 10.71 1.85
N ALA A 72 -17.21 11.09 1.91
CA ALA A 72 -16.79 12.48 2.10
C ALA A 72 -17.29 13.40 0.96
N VAL A 73 -17.25 12.94 -0.28
CA VAL A 73 -17.79 13.68 -1.43
C VAL A 73 -19.31 13.84 -1.31
N GLN A 74 -20.04 12.77 -1.00
CA GLN A 74 -21.50 12.81 -0.87
C GLN A 74 -21.97 13.65 0.33
N ASN A 75 -21.26 13.57 1.46
CA ASN A 75 -21.54 14.41 2.62
C ASN A 75 -21.32 15.90 2.33
N ALA A 76 -20.26 16.24 1.59
CA ALA A 76 -20.04 17.61 1.13
C ALA A 76 -21.15 18.08 0.19
N GLU A 77 -21.58 17.24 -0.76
CA GLU A 77 -22.71 17.53 -1.66
C GLU A 77 -24.03 17.75 -0.90
N GLY A 78 -24.38 16.86 0.04
CA GLY A 78 -25.57 16.99 0.86
C GLY A 78 -25.56 18.26 1.72
N THR A 79 -24.40 18.63 2.26
CA THR A 79 -24.26 19.89 3.01
C THR A 79 -24.38 21.11 2.10
N ILE A 80 -23.83 21.06 0.89
CA ILE A 80 -23.99 22.13 -0.11
C ILE A 80 -25.48 22.30 -0.44
N GLN A 81 -26.21 21.22 -0.68
CA GLN A 81 -27.64 21.26 -0.99
C GLN A 81 -28.45 21.86 0.17
N ALA A 82 -28.21 21.41 1.40
CA ALA A 82 -28.89 21.96 2.57
C ALA A 82 -28.61 23.47 2.77
N LEU A 83 -27.37 23.91 2.53
CA LEU A 83 -27.00 25.32 2.58
C LEU A 83 -27.63 26.14 1.44
N GLN A 84 -27.76 25.56 0.25
CA GLN A 84 -28.46 26.18 -0.87
C GLN A 84 -29.94 26.39 -0.57
N GLU A 85 -30.61 25.41 0.05
CA GLU A 85 -32.00 25.53 0.51
C GLU A 85 -32.14 26.60 1.61
N GLU A 86 -31.22 26.63 2.59
CA GLU A 86 -31.20 27.67 3.62
C GLU A 86 -31.04 29.07 2.99
N ARG A 87 -30.23 29.19 1.95
CA ARG A 87 -29.94 30.44 1.24
C ARG A 87 -31.19 31.11 0.67
N GLU A 88 -32.18 30.32 0.23
CA GLU A 88 -33.39 30.84 -0.41
C GLU A 88 -34.28 31.65 0.55
N VAL A 89 -34.22 31.32 1.84
CA VAL A 89 -35.05 31.93 2.89
C VAL A 89 -34.23 32.76 3.90
N ALA A 90 -32.91 32.78 3.74
CA ALA A 90 -31.98 33.46 4.63
C ALA A 90 -32.01 35.00 4.46
N SER A 91 -31.60 35.70 5.53
CA SER A 91 -31.32 37.13 5.46
C SER A 91 -30.05 37.42 4.65
N GLU A 92 -29.92 38.62 4.09
CA GLU A 92 -28.78 39.00 3.23
C GLU A 92 -27.40 38.80 3.90
N THR A 93 -27.30 39.09 5.20
CA THR A 93 -26.10 38.84 6.00
C THR A 93 -25.79 37.34 6.13
N ARG A 94 -26.83 36.52 6.31
CA ARG A 94 -26.68 35.06 6.42
C ARG A 94 -26.36 34.42 5.07
N THR A 95 -26.92 34.93 3.97
CA THR A 95 -26.60 34.52 2.60
C THR A 95 -25.11 34.63 2.29
N THR A 96 -24.45 35.71 2.73
CA THR A 96 -23.01 35.88 2.52
C THR A 96 -22.18 34.82 3.25
N GLN A 97 -22.58 34.46 4.47
CA GLN A 97 -21.92 33.39 5.23
C GLN A 97 -22.15 32.02 4.58
N ILE A 98 -23.38 31.77 4.13
CA ILE A 98 -23.75 30.55 3.40
C ILE A 98 -22.92 30.42 2.13
N ASP A 99 -22.75 31.50 1.35
CA ASP A 99 -21.97 31.49 0.11
C ASP A 99 -20.48 31.17 0.36
N GLN A 100 -19.91 31.68 1.46
CA GLN A 100 -18.56 31.32 1.90
C GLN A 100 -18.47 29.84 2.29
N SER A 101 -19.43 29.33 3.05
CA SER A 101 -19.49 27.91 3.44
C SER A 101 -19.65 26.99 2.23
N ILE A 102 -20.53 27.32 1.28
CA ILE A 102 -20.71 26.58 0.02
C ILE A 102 -19.40 26.57 -0.78
N THR A 103 -18.69 27.71 -0.85
CA THR A 103 -17.41 27.79 -1.57
C THR A 103 -16.35 26.87 -0.95
N ALA A 104 -16.25 26.85 0.38
CA ALA A 104 -15.33 25.96 1.09
C ALA A 104 -15.68 24.48 0.84
N LEU A 105 -16.97 24.11 0.94
CA LEU A 105 -17.41 22.74 0.70
C LEU A 105 -17.19 22.28 -0.74
N LYS A 106 -17.36 23.17 -1.73
CA LYS A 106 -17.02 22.89 -3.13
C LYS A 106 -15.53 22.59 -3.30
N ALA A 107 -14.65 23.33 -2.61
CA ALA A 107 -13.22 23.07 -2.63
C ALA A 107 -12.90 21.70 -2.01
N THR A 108 -13.48 21.39 -0.85
CA THR A 108 -13.33 20.06 -0.20
C THR A 108 -13.81 18.93 -1.10
N ARG A 109 -14.95 19.11 -1.79
CA ARG A 109 -15.46 18.13 -2.75
C ARG A 109 -14.44 17.85 -3.86
N ILE A 110 -13.88 18.90 -4.46
CA ILE A 110 -12.88 18.78 -5.52
C ILE A 110 -11.62 18.08 -5.00
N GLU A 111 -11.17 18.40 -3.78
CA GLU A 111 -10.02 17.76 -3.14
C GLU A 111 -10.25 16.26 -2.93
N SER A 112 -11.40 15.85 -2.40
CA SER A 112 -11.75 14.44 -2.20
C SER A 112 -11.85 13.68 -3.53
N VAL A 113 -12.45 14.29 -4.56
CA VAL A 113 -12.50 13.72 -5.93
C VAL A 113 -11.10 13.54 -6.51
N ASN A 114 -10.23 14.54 -6.37
CA ASN A 114 -8.86 14.45 -6.86
C ASN A 114 -8.04 13.39 -6.11
N THR A 115 -8.25 13.29 -4.80
CA THR A 115 -7.60 12.28 -3.96
C THR A 115 -8.04 10.88 -4.35
N TYR A 116 -9.35 10.68 -4.55
CA TYR A 116 -9.90 9.44 -5.09
C TYR A 116 -9.27 9.09 -6.43
N ASN A 117 -9.28 10.01 -7.38
CA ASN A 117 -8.77 9.79 -8.73
C ASN A 117 -7.26 9.51 -8.75
N SER A 118 -6.50 10.18 -7.89
CA SER A 118 -5.06 9.95 -7.71
C SER A 118 -4.78 8.55 -7.18
N LYS A 119 -5.53 8.10 -6.17
CA LYS A 119 -5.40 6.74 -5.61
C LYS A 119 -5.89 5.67 -6.58
N ALA A 120 -6.97 5.93 -7.32
CA ALA A 120 -7.51 5.03 -8.33
C ALA A 120 -6.57 4.87 -9.54
N ALA A 121 -5.72 5.86 -9.83
CA ALA A 121 -4.70 5.77 -10.87
C ALA A 121 -3.48 4.93 -10.46
N GLN A 122 -3.32 4.59 -9.18
CA GLN A 122 -2.21 3.75 -8.72
C GLN A 122 -2.47 2.29 -9.09
N GLU A 123 -1.62 1.73 -9.96
CA GLU A 123 -1.79 0.38 -10.52
C GLU A 123 -1.93 -0.71 -9.45
N HIS A 124 -1.19 -0.60 -8.34
CA HIS A 124 -1.23 -1.54 -7.22
C HIS A 124 -2.50 -1.42 -6.35
N ARG A 125 -3.30 -0.35 -6.50
CA ARG A 125 -4.57 -0.15 -5.78
C ARG A 125 -5.80 -0.38 -6.65
N ALA A 126 -5.65 -0.40 -7.96
CA ALA A 126 -6.71 -0.68 -8.92
C ALA A 126 -7.53 -1.97 -8.64
N PRO A 127 -6.93 -3.08 -8.13
CA PRO A 127 -7.67 -4.29 -7.78
C PRO A 127 -8.47 -4.22 -6.47
N PHE A 128 -8.24 -3.18 -5.65
CA PHE A 128 -8.85 -3.01 -4.33
C PHE A 128 -9.89 -1.88 -4.30
N ARG A 129 -10.30 -1.42 -5.48
CA ARG A 129 -11.52 -0.66 -5.63
C ARG A 129 -12.66 -1.67 -5.74
N ASP A 130 -13.71 -1.48 -4.93
CA ASP A 130 -14.91 -2.33 -5.01
C ASP A 130 -15.47 -2.30 -6.44
N LYS A 131 -16.09 -3.41 -6.88
CA LYS A 131 -16.69 -3.53 -8.19
C LYS A 131 -17.79 -2.48 -8.42
N ASP A 132 -18.42 -2.05 -7.33
CA ASP A 132 -19.54 -1.11 -7.35
C ASP A 132 -19.06 0.36 -7.32
N LEU A 133 -17.77 0.60 -7.07
CA LEU A 133 -17.17 1.93 -7.04
C LEU A 133 -16.70 2.38 -8.45
N PRO A 134 -16.97 3.64 -8.85
CA PRO A 134 -16.66 4.15 -10.18
C PRO A 134 -15.15 4.26 -10.45
N TYR A 135 -14.73 4.07 -11.72
CA TYR A 135 -13.31 4.10 -12.08
C TYR A 135 -12.65 5.46 -11.79
N ARG A 136 -13.40 6.54 -12.00
CA ARG A 136 -13.04 7.92 -11.69
C ARG A 136 -14.28 8.67 -11.23
N LEU A 137 -14.07 9.61 -10.33
CA LEU A 137 -15.07 10.61 -9.96
C LEU A 137 -14.92 11.84 -10.85
N ASP A 138 -16.03 12.42 -11.27
CA ASP A 138 -16.04 13.64 -12.06
C ASP A 138 -16.12 14.86 -11.13
N ALA A 139 -15.06 15.67 -11.11
CA ALA A 139 -15.02 16.89 -10.30
C ALA A 139 -16.03 17.95 -10.76
N THR A 140 -16.51 17.85 -12.01
CA THR A 140 -17.46 18.78 -12.63
C THR A 140 -18.90 18.29 -12.60
N ALA A 141 -19.13 17.02 -12.29
CA ALA A 141 -20.49 16.51 -12.09
C ALA A 141 -21.16 17.21 -10.90
N GLU A 142 -22.47 17.42 -10.98
CA GLU A 142 -23.26 18.03 -9.92
C GLU A 142 -23.43 17.09 -8.71
N HIS A 143 -23.57 15.79 -9.00
CA HIS A 143 -23.70 14.75 -7.99
C HIS A 143 -22.78 13.56 -8.26
N THR A 144 -22.26 12.98 -7.19
CA THR A 144 -21.37 11.82 -7.26
C THR A 144 -22.11 10.55 -6.87
N THR A 145 -22.13 9.57 -7.76
CA THR A 145 -22.69 8.25 -7.49
C THR A 145 -21.57 7.30 -7.09
N CYS A 146 -21.56 6.90 -5.83
CA CYS A 146 -20.49 6.08 -5.23
C CYS A 146 -20.81 4.57 -5.21
N THR A 147 -21.97 4.16 -5.73
CA THR A 147 -22.39 2.76 -5.88
C THR A 147 -23.34 2.68 -7.07
N ASN A 148 -23.16 1.68 -7.94
CA ASN A 148 -24.15 1.31 -8.95
C ASN A 148 -25.16 0.29 -8.41
#